data_AF-A0AAD4SPK4-F1
#
_entry.id   AF-A0AAD4SPK4-F1
#
_cell.length_a   1.000
_cell.length_b   1.000
_cell.length_c   1.000
_cell.angle_alpha   90.00
_cell.angle_beta   90.00
_cell.angle_gamma   90.00
#
_symmetry.space_group_name_H-M   'P 1'
#
loop_
_entity.id
_entity.type
_entity.pdbx_description
1 polymer ?
#
loop_
_entity_poly.entity_id
_entity_poly.type
_entity_poly.pdbx_seq_one_letter_code
_entity_poly.pdbx_strand_id
1 'polypeptide(L)'
;MASGSLDAKEFNQYVVNYAHLLNTFLEQQSADQCEDDSDKAAFLGWSNHVKLELERHNSFVEQKLGLNPTIETALHPATAKYKEFLLATASGNVEVNETLTQQSKIPAYTLGAMTPSLRLYAFLSKEMQKLVSPYSRQSEQTLILPIYTKLDPEEERLMLFVDFDFTCISVASLEILANIEILSAQKSDQQLQGEDRDRYSQIASIDLRKTWELLSQQYTLENDNFKKEIMLGKKAVSFDYHGLHSAFEKLSSPEGQAVSRIFDSGVLKGISLEDIKHAGKCMELHNGCLNFFEKIALSSNLALCKVLVMRIGGLDMLKVDGNEFSYADEIFTGEVTRQAHQSVIAKVEYFEDMVVKNAHEHVPIPRSVFVTADIGIVIGSNKSLIKVGNHFGITFVPLYAGVVKEQKNCLDTGDPVVWRGSISGTLYTVTGWIEIEAFILGRDLVNEEL
;
A
#
# COMPACT_ATOMS: atom_id res chain seq x y z
N MET A 1 21.03 -9.19 -11.77
CA MET A 1 19.69 -9.84 -11.82
C MET A 1 18.83 -9.37 -10.66
N ALA A 2 19.17 -9.67 -9.40
CA ALA A 2 18.40 -9.22 -8.23
C ALA A 2 18.34 -7.69 -8.04
N SER A 3 19.35 -6.95 -8.50
CA SER A 3 19.40 -5.48 -8.48
C SER A 3 18.63 -4.82 -9.64
N GLY A 4 18.05 -5.58 -10.56
CA GLY A 4 17.41 -5.06 -11.79
C GLY A 4 18.38 -4.49 -12.83
N SER A 5 19.68 -4.40 -12.53
CA SER A 5 20.67 -3.73 -13.38
C SER A 5 21.38 -4.63 -14.39
N LEU A 6 20.86 -5.84 -14.64
CA LEU A 6 21.50 -6.78 -15.58
C LEU A 6 21.03 -6.45 -16.99
N ASP A 7 21.97 -6.41 -17.93
CA ASP A 7 21.65 -6.18 -19.33
C ASP A 7 20.72 -7.28 -19.87
N ALA A 8 19.72 -6.88 -20.67
CA ALA A 8 18.69 -7.78 -21.18
C ALA A 8 19.27 -8.89 -22.07
N LYS A 9 20.35 -8.62 -22.81
CA LYS A 9 21.01 -9.63 -23.66
C LYS A 9 21.76 -10.65 -22.80
N GLU A 10 22.45 -10.20 -21.76
CA GLU A 10 23.12 -11.08 -20.80
C GLU A 10 22.12 -11.95 -20.03
N PHE A 11 20.99 -11.36 -19.63
CA PHE A 11 19.88 -12.07 -19.00
C PHE A 11 19.30 -13.14 -19.94
N ASN A 12 18.96 -12.77 -21.18
CA ASN A 12 18.40 -13.71 -22.16
C ASN A 12 19.37 -14.87 -22.46
N GLN A 13 20.68 -14.57 -22.60
CA GLN A 13 21.69 -15.60 -22.79
C GLN A 13 21.80 -16.55 -21.59
N TYR A 14 21.72 -16.03 -20.36
CA TYR A 14 21.71 -16.84 -19.14
C TYR A 14 20.48 -17.77 -19.09
N VAL A 15 19.30 -17.23 -19.36
CA VAL A 15 18.03 -17.97 -19.31
C VAL A 15 18.03 -19.11 -20.34
N VAL A 16 18.51 -18.88 -21.56
CA VAL A 16 18.60 -19.95 -22.57
C VAL A 16 19.65 -21.01 -22.18
N ASN A 17 20.81 -20.61 -21.66
CA ASN A 17 21.82 -21.55 -21.16
C ASN A 17 21.31 -22.43 -20.01
N TYR A 18 20.42 -21.91 -19.17
CA TYR A 18 19.84 -22.67 -18.06
C TYR A 18 18.93 -23.82 -18.54
N ALA A 19 18.15 -23.59 -19.59
CA ALA A 19 17.32 -24.64 -20.21
C ALA A 19 18.19 -25.81 -20.73
N HIS A 20 19.34 -25.50 -21.36
CA HIS A 20 20.30 -26.52 -21.80
C HIS A 20 20.90 -27.32 -20.64
N LEU A 21 21.12 -26.68 -19.49
CA LEU A 21 21.63 -27.36 -18.30
C LEU A 21 20.57 -28.31 -17.70
N LEU A 22 19.33 -27.86 -17.58
CA LEU A 22 18.22 -28.71 -17.11
C LEU A 22 17.96 -29.89 -18.05
N ASN A 23 18.03 -29.68 -19.36
CA ASN A 23 17.98 -30.78 -20.34
C ASN A 23 19.14 -31.77 -20.15
N THR A 24 20.35 -31.27 -19.91
CA THR A 24 21.52 -32.14 -19.65
C THR A 24 21.29 -33.01 -18.41
N PHE A 25 20.70 -32.45 -17.34
CA PHE A 25 20.35 -33.20 -16.14
C PHE A 25 19.32 -34.32 -16.38
N LEU A 26 18.39 -34.13 -17.32
CA LEU A 26 17.44 -35.17 -17.74
C LEU A 26 18.09 -36.20 -18.68
N GLU A 27 18.99 -35.78 -19.58
CA GLU A 27 19.73 -36.66 -20.49
C GLU A 27 20.65 -37.64 -19.73
N GLN A 28 21.15 -37.25 -18.55
CA GLN A 28 22.04 -38.09 -17.72
C GLN A 28 21.29 -39.10 -16.84
N GLN A 29 19.99 -39.34 -17.09
CA GLN A 29 19.19 -40.21 -16.26
C GLN A 29 19.53 -41.70 -16.48
N SER A 30 20.30 -42.28 -15.57
CA SER A 30 20.58 -43.72 -15.51
C SER A 30 19.91 -44.40 -14.31
N ALA A 31 18.59 -44.20 -14.17
CA ALA A 31 17.78 -44.82 -13.11
C ALA A 31 17.89 -46.36 -13.09
N ASP A 32 18.19 -46.97 -14.25
CA ASP A 32 18.38 -48.41 -14.40
C ASP A 32 19.75 -48.92 -13.92
N GLN A 33 20.67 -48.03 -13.54
CA GLN A 33 21.97 -48.37 -12.97
C GLN A 33 21.98 -48.31 -11.43
N CYS A 34 20.87 -47.94 -10.79
CA CYS A 34 20.72 -47.98 -9.34
C CYS A 34 20.55 -49.44 -8.86
N GLU A 35 21.28 -49.83 -7.80
CA GLU A 35 21.20 -51.18 -7.23
C GLU A 35 19.94 -51.38 -6.34
N ASP A 36 19.44 -50.32 -5.70
CA ASP A 36 18.26 -50.35 -4.81
C ASP A 36 17.03 -49.71 -5.48
N ASP A 37 15.88 -50.37 -5.35
CA ASP A 37 14.57 -49.86 -5.80
C ASP A 37 14.21 -48.54 -5.10
N SER A 38 14.63 -48.33 -3.85
CA SER A 38 14.42 -47.05 -3.17
C SER A 38 15.23 -45.92 -3.77
N ASP A 39 16.48 -46.18 -4.15
CA ASP A 39 17.37 -45.21 -4.79
C ASP A 39 16.90 -44.89 -6.20
N LYS A 40 16.41 -45.91 -6.92
CA LYS A 40 15.75 -45.75 -8.22
C LYS A 40 14.51 -44.87 -8.12
N ALA A 41 13.65 -45.10 -7.12
CA ALA A 41 12.45 -44.29 -6.88
C ALA A 41 12.79 -42.83 -6.53
N ALA A 42 13.81 -42.61 -5.68
CA ALA A 42 14.28 -41.27 -5.33
C ALA A 42 14.85 -40.52 -6.56
N PHE A 43 15.62 -41.21 -7.40
CA PHE A 43 16.19 -40.64 -8.62
C PHE A 43 15.12 -40.31 -9.67
N LEU A 44 14.12 -41.18 -9.84
CA LEU A 44 12.95 -40.92 -10.69
C LEU A 44 12.12 -39.72 -10.18
N GLY A 45 11.90 -39.67 -8.86
CA GLY A 45 11.22 -38.54 -8.22
C GLY A 45 11.96 -37.23 -8.48
N TRP A 46 13.29 -37.21 -8.34
CA TRP A 46 14.11 -36.04 -8.64
C TRP A 46 14.06 -35.66 -10.13
N SER A 47 14.17 -36.60 -11.06
CA SER A 47 14.07 -36.33 -12.51
C SER A 47 12.73 -35.70 -12.88
N ASN A 48 11.63 -36.16 -12.28
CA ASN A 48 10.32 -35.55 -12.47
C ASN A 48 10.28 -34.08 -12.02
N HIS A 49 10.97 -33.72 -10.93
CA HIS A 49 11.06 -32.32 -10.50
C HIS A 49 11.88 -31.47 -11.48
N VAL A 50 12.99 -31.99 -12.00
CA VAL A 50 13.79 -31.30 -13.02
C VAL A 50 12.98 -31.10 -14.30
N LYS A 51 12.19 -32.10 -14.70
CA LYS A 51 11.30 -32.01 -15.86
C LYS A 51 10.24 -30.92 -15.67
N LEU A 52 9.58 -30.89 -14.52
CA LEU A 52 8.61 -29.84 -14.19
C LEU A 52 9.25 -28.44 -14.19
N GLU A 53 10.47 -28.32 -13.68
CA GLU A 53 11.22 -27.06 -13.69
C GLU A 53 11.59 -26.62 -15.11
N LEU A 54 12.02 -27.57 -15.96
CA LEU A 54 12.30 -27.31 -17.37
C LEU A 54 11.03 -26.88 -18.12
N GLU A 55 9.89 -27.52 -17.88
CA GLU A 55 8.60 -27.16 -18.48
C GLU A 55 8.18 -25.73 -18.09
N ARG A 56 8.30 -25.38 -16.80
CA ARG A 56 8.04 -24.02 -16.31
C ARG A 56 8.99 -23.01 -16.92
N HIS A 57 10.28 -23.34 -16.97
CA HIS A 57 11.30 -22.48 -17.53
C HIS A 57 11.10 -22.22 -19.03
N ASN A 58 10.80 -23.27 -19.82
CA ASN A 58 10.50 -23.12 -21.24
C ASN A 58 9.22 -22.30 -21.47
N SER A 59 8.18 -22.53 -20.67
CA SER A 59 6.96 -21.70 -20.70
C SER A 59 7.27 -20.23 -20.43
N PHE A 60 8.14 -19.93 -19.46
CA PHE A 60 8.58 -18.56 -19.17
C PHE A 60 9.35 -17.95 -20.36
N VAL A 61 10.30 -18.69 -20.93
CA VAL A 61 11.12 -18.24 -22.08
C VAL A 61 10.25 -17.90 -23.29
N GLU A 62 9.30 -18.78 -23.62
CA GLU A 62 8.40 -18.59 -24.76
C GLU A 62 7.40 -17.46 -24.52
N GLN A 63 6.69 -17.49 -23.39
CA GLN A 63 5.55 -16.61 -23.15
C GLN A 63 5.95 -15.21 -22.68
N LYS A 64 7.08 -15.07 -21.97
CA LYS A 64 7.49 -13.78 -21.36
C LYS A 64 8.61 -13.10 -22.11
N LEU A 65 9.56 -13.86 -22.64
CA LEU A 65 10.70 -13.30 -23.36
C LEU A 65 10.52 -13.34 -24.88
N GLY A 66 9.50 -14.05 -25.38
CA GLY A 66 9.28 -14.23 -26.83
C GLY A 66 10.44 -14.95 -27.51
N LEU A 67 11.25 -15.69 -26.74
CA LEU A 67 12.41 -16.43 -27.24
C LEU A 67 11.99 -17.88 -27.52
N ASN A 68 12.61 -18.49 -28.52
CA ASN A 68 12.38 -19.90 -28.80
C ASN A 68 13.43 -20.76 -28.04
N PRO A 69 13.02 -21.56 -27.05
CA PRO A 69 13.93 -22.40 -26.25
C PRO A 69 14.55 -23.55 -27.04
N THR A 70 14.05 -23.84 -28.26
CA THR A 70 14.57 -24.91 -29.12
C THR A 70 15.61 -24.44 -30.15
N ILE A 71 15.87 -23.13 -30.26
CA ILE A 71 16.93 -22.62 -31.15
C ILE A 71 18.27 -22.92 -30.49
N GLU A 72 19.14 -23.68 -31.17
CA GLU A 72 20.54 -23.88 -30.79
C GLU A 72 21.26 -22.53 -30.80
N THR A 73 21.28 -21.87 -29.64
CA THR A 73 22.15 -20.74 -29.39
C THR A 73 23.52 -21.25 -28.96
N ALA A 74 24.58 -20.53 -29.30
CA ALA A 74 25.93 -20.90 -28.87
C ALA A 74 25.98 -20.95 -27.34
N LEU A 75 26.22 -22.15 -26.77
CA LEU A 75 26.37 -22.30 -25.32
C LEU A 75 27.49 -21.39 -24.83
N HIS A 76 27.28 -20.78 -23.67
CA HIS A 76 28.35 -20.09 -22.99
C HIS A 76 29.49 -21.09 -22.67
N PRO A 77 30.77 -20.74 -22.85
CA PRO A 77 31.89 -21.69 -22.68
C PRO A 77 31.91 -22.40 -21.32
N ALA A 78 31.47 -21.72 -20.25
CA ALA A 78 31.35 -22.33 -18.93
C ALA A 78 30.23 -23.39 -18.85
N THR A 79 29.08 -23.13 -19.50
CA THR A 79 27.96 -24.08 -19.59
C THR A 79 28.37 -25.32 -20.40
N ALA A 80 29.09 -25.12 -21.50
CA ALA A 80 29.62 -26.22 -22.32
C ALA A 80 30.58 -27.12 -21.51
N LYS A 81 31.56 -26.53 -20.82
CA LYS A 81 32.48 -27.29 -19.95
C LYS A 81 31.78 -27.99 -18.80
N TYR A 82 30.74 -27.36 -18.21
CA TYR A 82 29.97 -28.01 -17.16
C TYR A 82 29.14 -29.18 -17.68
N LYS A 83 28.55 -29.04 -18.88
CA LYS A 83 27.87 -30.15 -19.57
C LYS A 83 28.85 -31.31 -19.85
N GLU A 84 30.04 -31.03 -20.38
CA GLU A 84 31.08 -32.04 -20.62
C GLU A 84 31.49 -32.77 -19.33
N PHE A 85 31.67 -32.04 -18.23
CA PHE A 85 31.99 -32.62 -16.92
C PHE A 85 30.88 -33.56 -16.41
N LEU A 86 29.61 -33.17 -16.55
CA LEU A 86 28.48 -33.99 -16.15
C LEU A 86 28.36 -35.26 -17.02
N LEU A 87 28.56 -35.14 -18.32
CA LEU A 87 28.60 -36.26 -19.27
C LEU A 87 29.75 -37.24 -18.95
N ALA A 88 30.95 -36.72 -18.67
CA ALA A 88 32.09 -37.53 -18.27
C ALA A 88 31.82 -38.28 -16.95
N THR A 89 31.16 -37.62 -16.00
CA THR A 89 30.78 -38.22 -14.71
C THR A 89 29.74 -39.33 -14.88
N ALA A 90 28.69 -39.08 -15.65
CA ALA A 90 27.61 -40.03 -15.88
C ALA A 90 28.02 -41.21 -16.77
N SER A 91 29.06 -41.06 -17.59
CA SER A 91 29.67 -42.16 -18.36
C SER A 91 30.70 -42.97 -17.56
N GLY A 92 31.01 -42.57 -16.33
CA GLY A 92 32.02 -43.23 -15.49
C GLY A 92 33.48 -42.90 -15.84
N ASN A 93 33.70 -41.96 -16.78
CA ASN A 93 35.02 -41.46 -17.18
C ASN A 93 35.59 -40.44 -16.18
N VAL A 94 35.55 -40.76 -14.88
CA VAL A 94 36.07 -39.89 -13.83
C VAL A 94 37.48 -40.37 -13.48
N GLU A 95 38.50 -39.54 -13.73
CA GLU A 95 39.88 -39.81 -13.32
C GLU A 95 40.01 -39.70 -11.79
N VAL A 96 39.68 -40.79 -11.09
CA VAL A 96 39.98 -40.93 -9.67
C VAL A 96 40.92 -42.13 -9.53
N ASN A 97 42.23 -41.86 -9.51
CA ASN A 97 43.30 -42.78 -9.13
C ASN A 97 43.10 -44.25 -9.57
N GLU A 98 43.48 -44.57 -10.82
CA GLU A 98 43.81 -45.91 -11.36
C GLU A 98 42.86 -47.09 -11.06
N THR A 99 41.63 -46.87 -10.61
CA THR A 99 40.64 -47.92 -10.41
C THR A 99 39.33 -47.55 -11.10
N LEU A 100 38.89 -48.41 -12.03
CA LEU A 100 37.59 -48.30 -12.70
C LEU A 100 36.49 -48.08 -11.64
N THR A 101 35.82 -46.94 -11.73
CA THR A 101 34.64 -46.63 -10.92
C THR A 101 33.67 -47.79 -11.04
N GLN A 102 33.29 -48.42 -9.92
CA GLN A 102 32.27 -49.47 -9.92
C GLN A 102 31.00 -48.93 -10.58
N GLN A 103 30.49 -49.61 -11.60
CA GLN A 103 29.35 -49.18 -12.42
C GLN A 103 28.14 -48.77 -11.57
N SER A 104 27.93 -49.44 -10.43
CA SER A 104 26.84 -49.16 -9.50
C SER A 104 26.97 -47.88 -8.69
N LYS A 105 28.16 -47.24 -8.66
CA LYS A 105 28.38 -45.96 -7.98
C LYS A 105 28.21 -44.75 -8.90
N ILE A 106 28.10 -44.97 -10.22
CA ILE A 106 27.91 -43.90 -11.22
C ILE A 106 26.69 -43.02 -10.91
N PRO A 107 25.51 -43.56 -10.50
CA PRO A 107 24.38 -42.72 -10.10
C PRO A 107 24.69 -41.80 -8.91
N ALA A 108 25.39 -42.31 -7.89
CA ALA A 108 25.78 -41.53 -6.71
C ALA A 108 26.79 -40.43 -7.06
N TYR A 109 27.76 -40.71 -7.93
CA TYR A 109 28.71 -39.70 -8.42
C TYR A 109 28.02 -38.64 -9.28
N THR A 110 27.08 -39.04 -10.13
CA THR A 110 26.30 -38.12 -10.97
C THR A 110 25.45 -37.19 -10.10
N LEU A 111 24.74 -37.72 -9.10
CA LEU A 111 24.03 -36.92 -8.10
C LEU A 111 24.97 -36.00 -7.31
N GLY A 112 26.14 -36.51 -6.92
CA GLY A 112 27.17 -35.75 -6.22
C GLY A 112 27.70 -34.58 -7.04
N ALA A 113 27.89 -34.75 -8.36
CA ALA A 113 28.35 -33.70 -9.27
C ALA A 113 27.29 -32.61 -9.52
N MET A 114 26.01 -32.96 -9.37
CA MET A 114 24.88 -32.06 -9.60
C MET A 114 24.41 -31.35 -8.32
N THR A 115 24.64 -31.95 -7.15
CA THR A 115 24.22 -31.41 -5.85
C THR A 115 24.75 -29.99 -5.56
N PRO A 116 26.02 -29.62 -5.87
CA PRO A 116 26.52 -28.28 -5.61
C PRO A 116 25.75 -27.18 -6.34
N SER A 117 25.40 -27.38 -7.61
CA SER A 117 24.66 -26.37 -8.38
C SER A 117 23.24 -26.20 -7.83
N LEU A 118 22.54 -27.31 -7.55
CA LEU A 118 21.19 -27.27 -6.97
C LEU A 118 21.18 -26.59 -5.59
N ARG A 119 22.13 -26.92 -4.71
CA ARG A 119 22.24 -26.30 -3.38
C ARG A 119 22.59 -24.82 -3.47
N LEU A 120 23.47 -24.45 -4.40
CA LEU A 120 23.84 -23.07 -4.64
C LEU A 120 22.63 -22.26 -5.15
N TYR A 121 21.86 -22.81 -6.09
CA TYR A 121 20.63 -22.16 -6.57
C TYR A 121 19.59 -22.00 -5.47
N ALA A 122 19.36 -23.02 -4.64
CA ALA A 122 18.44 -22.93 -3.51
C ALA A 122 18.91 -21.89 -2.47
N PHE A 123 20.20 -21.87 -2.17
CA PHE A 123 20.80 -20.90 -1.26
C PHE A 123 20.71 -19.48 -1.81
N LEU A 124 21.15 -19.25 -3.05
CA LEU A 124 21.08 -17.95 -3.71
C LEU A 124 19.64 -17.48 -3.84
N SER A 125 18.69 -18.35 -4.16
CA SER A 125 17.27 -17.99 -4.21
C SER A 125 16.77 -17.53 -2.85
N LYS A 126 17.14 -18.24 -1.77
CA LYS A 126 16.77 -17.88 -0.40
C LYS A 126 17.42 -16.58 0.07
N GLU A 127 18.69 -16.34 -0.25
CA GLU A 127 19.38 -15.09 0.12
C GLU A 127 18.93 -13.90 -0.75
N MET A 128 18.71 -14.12 -2.05
CA MET A 128 18.14 -13.11 -2.94
C MET A 128 16.70 -12.75 -2.53
N GLN A 129 15.89 -13.70 -2.05
CA GLN A 129 14.58 -13.40 -1.46
C GLN A 129 14.65 -12.43 -0.26
N LYS A 130 15.79 -12.31 0.42
CA LYS A 130 16.00 -11.34 1.50
C LYS A 130 16.48 -9.97 0.99
N LEU A 131 17.20 -9.95 -0.13
CA LEU A 131 17.82 -8.76 -0.72
C LEU A 131 16.90 -8.05 -1.73
N VAL A 132 16.06 -8.81 -2.42
CA VAL A 132 14.93 -8.30 -3.19
C VAL A 132 13.96 -7.72 -2.17
N SER A 133 14.04 -6.40 -1.98
CA SER A 133 12.99 -5.60 -1.34
C SER A 133 11.61 -6.12 -1.81
N PRO A 134 10.55 -6.14 -0.98
CA PRO A 134 9.24 -6.70 -1.37
C PRO A 134 8.65 -6.13 -2.68
N TYR A 135 9.27 -5.11 -3.26
CA TYR A 135 8.95 -4.45 -4.52
C TYR A 135 9.36 -5.17 -5.82
N SER A 136 10.15 -6.27 -5.81
CA SER A 136 10.58 -6.92 -7.07
C SER A 136 10.28 -8.42 -7.21
N ARG A 137 9.27 -8.94 -6.50
CA ARG A 137 8.61 -10.20 -6.91
C ARG A 137 7.61 -9.92 -8.03
N GLN A 138 8.08 -9.93 -9.27
CA GLN A 138 7.20 -9.98 -10.43
C GLN A 138 7.69 -11.04 -11.43
N SER A 139 7.28 -12.29 -11.19
CA SER A 139 6.80 -13.17 -12.25
C SER A 139 6.07 -14.36 -11.62
N GLU A 140 4.74 -14.31 -11.75
CA GLU A 140 3.73 -15.37 -11.65
C GLU A 140 3.45 -16.00 -10.27
N GLN A 141 2.25 -15.99 -9.69
CA GLN A 141 0.95 -15.37 -9.96
C GLN A 141 0.21 -15.38 -8.59
N THR A 142 -0.37 -14.24 -8.20
CA THR A 142 -1.58 -14.15 -7.35
C THR A 142 -1.52 -14.79 -5.95
N LEU A 143 -1.19 -14.04 -4.87
CA LEU A 143 -2.18 -13.64 -3.85
C LEU A 143 -1.55 -12.63 -2.88
N ILE A 144 -1.53 -11.36 -3.26
CA ILE A 144 -2.38 -10.41 -2.55
C ILE A 144 -3.43 -10.05 -3.58
N LEU A 145 -4.54 -10.77 -3.56
CA LEU A 145 -5.64 -10.43 -4.45
C LEU A 145 -6.12 -9.03 -4.07
N PRO A 146 -6.12 -8.08 -5.01
CA PRO A 146 -6.69 -6.79 -4.71
C PRO A 146 -8.15 -6.99 -4.39
N ILE A 147 -8.63 -6.32 -3.35
CA ILE A 147 -9.98 -6.57 -2.83
C ILE A 147 -11.00 -6.37 -3.93
N TYR A 148 -10.83 -5.32 -4.73
CA TYR A 148 -11.77 -4.94 -5.77
C TYR A 148 -11.99 -6.02 -6.84
N THR A 149 -10.96 -6.77 -7.24
CA THR A 149 -11.09 -7.77 -8.32
C THR A 149 -11.81 -9.05 -7.91
N LYS A 150 -12.13 -9.19 -6.62
CA LYS A 150 -12.89 -10.31 -6.07
C LYS A 150 -14.32 -9.98 -5.69
N LEU A 151 -14.66 -8.70 -5.60
CA LEU A 151 -16.01 -8.30 -5.27
C LEU A 151 -16.90 -8.60 -6.47
N ASP A 152 -17.99 -9.33 -6.24
CA ASP A 152 -19.06 -9.40 -7.21
C ASP A 152 -19.76 -8.03 -7.22
N PRO A 153 -19.71 -7.24 -8.30
CA PRO A 153 -20.29 -5.90 -8.30
C PRO A 153 -21.83 -5.88 -8.10
N GLU A 154 -22.50 -7.03 -8.28
CA GLU A 154 -23.93 -7.20 -8.01
C GLU A 154 -24.21 -7.51 -6.52
N GLU A 155 -23.25 -8.11 -5.79
CA GLU A 155 -23.40 -8.61 -4.40
C GLU A 155 -22.45 -7.97 -3.36
N GLU A 156 -21.39 -7.26 -3.79
CA GLU A 156 -20.36 -6.57 -2.98
C GLU A 156 -20.07 -5.12 -3.47
N ARG A 157 -20.22 -4.10 -2.59
CA ARG A 157 -19.90 -2.68 -2.86
C ARG A 157 -18.80 -2.26 -1.88
N LEU A 158 -17.68 -1.81 -2.43
CA LEU A 158 -16.63 -1.21 -1.62
C LEU A 158 -16.91 0.29 -1.49
N MET A 159 -16.98 0.75 -0.23
CA MET A 159 -17.13 2.15 0.14
C MET A 159 -15.82 2.67 0.71
N LEU A 160 -15.23 3.63 0.03
CA LEU A 160 -14.01 4.28 0.50
C LEU A 160 -14.35 5.60 1.19
N PHE A 161 -13.91 5.73 2.44
CA PHE A 161 -13.92 6.96 3.21
C PHE A 161 -12.48 7.37 3.46
N VAL A 162 -12.14 8.61 3.12
CA VAL A 162 -10.78 9.13 3.27
C VAL A 162 -10.84 10.50 3.91
N ASP A 163 -10.14 10.66 5.03
CA ASP A 163 -9.86 11.98 5.58
C ASP A 163 -8.86 12.71 4.67
N PHE A 164 -8.88 14.03 4.65
CA PHE A 164 -7.97 14.76 3.76
C PHE A 164 -6.67 15.16 4.45
N ASP A 165 -6.82 15.88 5.56
CA ASP A 165 -5.71 16.41 6.32
C ASP A 165 -4.86 15.25 6.85
N PHE A 166 -3.55 15.36 6.70
CA PHE A 166 -2.55 14.35 7.11
C PHE A 166 -2.67 12.98 6.42
N THR A 167 -3.59 12.81 5.45
CA THR A 167 -3.81 11.56 4.71
C THR A 167 -3.56 11.75 3.22
N CYS A 168 -4.22 12.75 2.61
CA CYS A 168 -3.98 13.17 1.23
C CYS A 168 -2.88 14.22 1.14
N ILE A 169 -2.72 15.05 2.18
CA ILE A 169 -1.72 16.12 2.28
C ILE A 169 -0.97 16.05 3.61
N SER A 170 0.23 16.61 3.67
CA SER A 170 1.09 16.57 4.86
C SER A 170 0.79 17.66 5.90
N VAL A 171 0.03 18.68 5.52
CA VAL A 171 -0.29 19.88 6.33
C VAL A 171 -1.80 19.95 6.52
N ALA A 172 -2.29 20.60 7.59
CA ALA A 172 -3.73 20.83 7.73
C ALA A 172 -4.25 21.84 6.71
N SER A 173 -5.38 21.56 6.07
CA SER A 173 -6.00 22.45 5.08
C SER A 173 -6.33 23.85 5.64
N LEU A 174 -6.76 23.94 6.90
CA LEU A 174 -7.00 25.23 7.59
C LEU A 174 -5.72 26.04 7.81
N GLU A 175 -4.58 25.38 8.00
CA GLU A 175 -3.28 26.05 8.10
C GLU A 175 -2.87 26.68 6.77
N ILE A 176 -3.15 25.99 5.66
CA ILE A 176 -2.93 26.52 4.32
C ILE A 176 -3.78 27.77 4.10
N LEU A 177 -5.08 27.72 4.46
CA LEU A 177 -5.98 28.86 4.35
C LEU A 177 -5.55 30.06 5.21
N ALA A 178 -5.18 29.83 6.47
CA ALA A 178 -4.71 30.90 7.34
C ALA A 178 -3.45 31.57 6.78
N ASN A 179 -2.51 30.78 6.25
CA ASN A 179 -1.29 31.32 5.64
C ASN A 179 -1.58 32.14 4.37
N ILE A 180 -2.55 31.72 3.56
CA ILE A 180 -3.00 32.51 2.39
C ILE A 180 -3.50 33.87 2.85
N GLU A 181 -4.39 33.91 3.84
CA GLU A 181 -4.94 35.18 4.35
C GLU A 181 -3.84 36.09 4.90
N ILE A 182 -2.95 35.54 5.72
CA ILE A 182 -1.83 36.29 6.31
C ILE A 182 -0.93 36.88 5.21
N LEU A 183 -0.64 36.13 4.16
CA LEU A 183 0.19 36.59 3.03
C LEU A 183 -0.53 37.62 2.16
N SER A 184 -1.83 37.45 1.91
CA SER A 184 -2.65 38.41 1.17
C SER A 184 -2.74 39.73 1.93
N ALA A 185 -3.04 39.70 3.23
CA ALA A 185 -3.04 40.87 4.10
C ALA A 185 -1.67 41.55 4.15
N GLN A 186 -0.56 40.80 4.14
CA GLN A 186 0.79 41.37 4.15
C GLN A 186 1.08 42.19 2.89
N LYS A 187 0.63 41.73 1.71
CA LYS A 187 0.78 42.48 0.46
C LYS A 187 0.00 43.79 0.50
N SER A 188 -1.22 43.75 1.03
CA SER A 188 -2.06 44.94 1.23
C SER A 188 -1.43 45.93 2.21
N ASP A 189 -0.93 45.46 3.36
CA ASP A 189 -0.23 46.27 4.36
C ASP A 189 1.00 47.00 3.77
N GLN A 190 1.72 46.34 2.85
CA GLN A 190 2.88 46.92 2.15
C GLN A 190 2.46 47.95 1.09
N GLN A 191 1.37 47.71 0.37
CA GLN A 191 0.84 48.64 -0.65
C GLN A 191 0.19 49.89 -0.03
N LEU A 192 -0.38 49.77 1.18
CA LEU A 192 -1.07 50.84 1.90
C LEU A 192 -0.15 51.76 2.71
N GLN A 193 1.18 51.63 2.61
CA GLN A 193 2.13 52.59 3.21
C GLN A 193 2.08 54.01 2.59
N GLY A 194 1.04 54.36 1.82
CA GLY A 194 0.89 55.65 1.14
C GLY A 194 -0.48 56.33 1.16
N GLU A 195 -1.61 55.63 1.39
CA GLU A 195 -2.96 56.26 1.34
C GLU A 195 -3.97 55.64 2.33
N ASP A 196 -5.03 56.42 2.56
CA ASP A 196 -6.01 56.41 3.66
C ASP A 196 -6.56 55.05 4.11
N ARG A 197 -6.60 54.88 5.44
CA ARG A 197 -6.84 53.61 6.15
C ARG A 197 -8.32 53.20 6.25
N ASP A 198 -9.18 53.69 5.36
CA ASP A 198 -10.62 53.84 5.66
C ASP A 198 -11.59 53.16 4.68
N ARG A 199 -11.13 52.21 3.84
CA ARG A 199 -12.04 51.54 2.88
C ARG A 199 -12.36 50.07 3.08
N TYR A 200 -11.64 49.32 3.89
CA TYR A 200 -12.08 47.99 4.32
C TYR A 200 -11.50 47.73 5.71
N SER A 201 -12.31 47.28 6.66
CA SER A 201 -11.90 46.89 8.01
C SER A 201 -11.05 45.62 7.99
N GLN A 202 -9.88 45.68 7.36
CA GLN A 202 -8.94 44.58 7.23
C GLN A 202 -8.13 44.47 8.52
N ILE A 203 -8.12 43.28 9.11
CA ILE A 203 -7.23 42.97 10.24
C ILE A 203 -5.79 43.01 9.69
N ALA A 204 -4.88 43.69 10.39
CA ALA A 204 -3.49 43.76 9.96
C ALA A 204 -2.87 42.34 9.91
N SER A 205 -1.98 42.07 8.95
CA SER A 205 -1.34 40.76 8.78
C SER A 205 -0.66 40.26 10.07
N ILE A 206 -0.07 41.18 10.84
CA ILE A 206 0.57 40.86 12.12
C ILE A 206 -0.40 40.35 13.18
N ASP A 207 -1.64 40.85 13.17
CA ASP A 207 -2.67 40.46 14.14
C ASP A 207 -3.34 39.14 13.72
N LEU A 208 -3.52 38.92 12.41
CA LEU A 208 -3.92 37.62 11.86
C LEU A 208 -2.92 36.52 12.23
N ARG A 209 -1.61 36.78 12.04
CA ARG A 209 -0.54 35.83 12.39
C ARG A 209 -0.56 35.46 13.87
N LYS A 210 -0.63 36.46 14.76
CA LYS A 210 -0.70 36.23 16.21
C LYS A 210 -1.94 35.42 16.58
N THR A 211 -3.08 35.73 15.98
CA THR A 211 -4.34 35.01 16.22
C THR A 211 -4.22 33.55 15.82
N TRP A 212 -3.69 33.27 14.63
CA TRP A 212 -3.41 31.91 14.16
C TRP A 212 -2.44 31.15 15.08
N GLU A 213 -1.33 31.78 15.45
CA GLU A 213 -0.32 31.18 16.35
C GLU A 213 -0.92 30.82 17.71
N LEU A 214 -1.74 31.71 18.29
CA LEU A 214 -2.43 31.45 19.56
C LEU A 214 -3.40 30.27 19.44
N LEU A 215 -4.24 30.24 18.41
CA LEU A 215 -5.20 29.16 18.17
C LEU A 215 -4.50 27.81 17.95
N SER A 216 -3.44 27.79 17.15
CA SER A 216 -2.67 26.58 16.84
C SER A 216 -1.93 26.03 18.08
N GLN A 217 -1.32 26.92 18.89
CA GLN A 217 -0.69 26.54 20.15
C GLN A 217 -1.71 26.00 21.15
N GLN A 218 -2.87 26.65 21.26
CA GLN A 218 -3.96 26.19 22.11
C GLN A 218 -4.45 24.80 21.69
N TYR A 219 -4.69 24.58 20.40
CA TYR A 219 -5.09 23.27 19.86
C TYR A 219 -4.06 22.17 20.18
N THR A 220 -2.77 22.47 20.00
CA THR A 220 -1.68 21.53 20.31
C THR A 220 -1.65 21.18 21.79
N LEU A 221 -1.78 22.18 22.67
CA LEU A 221 -1.77 21.99 24.11
C LEU A 221 -2.97 21.17 24.61
N GLU A 222 -4.16 21.47 24.10
CA GLU A 222 -5.39 20.74 24.43
C GLU A 222 -5.29 19.27 24.00
N ASN A 223 -4.82 19.00 22.78
CA ASN A 223 -4.59 17.64 22.31
C ASN A 223 -3.57 16.87 23.16
N ASP A 224 -2.47 17.52 23.56
CA ASP A 224 -1.47 16.91 24.43
C ASP A 224 -2.00 16.62 25.83
N ASN A 225 -2.81 17.52 26.38
CA ASN A 225 -3.44 17.34 27.69
C ASN A 225 -4.49 16.23 27.65
N PHE A 226 -5.33 16.23 26.61
CA PHE A 226 -6.33 15.18 26.38
C PHE A 226 -5.67 13.80 26.22
N LYS A 227 -4.58 13.73 25.46
CA LYS A 227 -3.76 12.51 25.34
C LYS A 227 -3.23 12.08 26.71
N LYS A 228 -2.70 12.99 27.53
CA LYS A 228 -2.25 12.65 28.89
C LYS A 228 -3.40 12.11 29.73
N GLU A 229 -4.58 12.75 29.68
CA GLU A 229 -5.79 12.30 30.39
C GLU A 229 -6.17 10.87 30.00
N ILE A 230 -6.27 10.57 28.69
CA ILE A 230 -6.53 9.21 28.21
C ILE A 230 -5.52 8.22 28.79
N MET A 231 -4.23 8.58 28.74
CA MET A 231 -3.17 7.68 29.15
C MET A 231 -3.10 7.45 30.67
N LEU A 232 -3.82 8.24 31.49
CA LEU A 232 -4.00 7.96 32.93
C LEU A 232 -4.98 6.80 33.20
N GLY A 233 -5.81 6.47 32.21
CA GLY A 233 -6.73 5.35 32.28
C GLY A 233 -6.04 3.99 32.41
N LYS A 234 -6.83 2.96 32.71
CA LYS A 234 -6.32 1.59 32.70
C LYS A 234 -6.17 1.13 31.25
N LYS A 235 -4.96 0.77 30.84
CA LYS A 235 -4.70 0.14 29.55
C LYS A 235 -5.56 -1.12 29.38
N ALA A 236 -6.29 -1.20 28.28
CA ALA A 236 -7.16 -2.32 27.95
C ALA A 236 -6.33 -3.57 27.60
N VAL A 237 -6.84 -4.74 28.01
CA VAL A 237 -6.22 -6.05 27.72
C VAL A 237 -6.64 -6.57 26.35
N SER A 238 -7.87 -6.25 25.95
CA SER A 238 -8.47 -6.51 24.64
C SER A 238 -9.00 -5.20 24.05
N PHE A 239 -9.44 -5.23 22.80
CA PHE A 239 -10.04 -4.05 22.17
C PHE A 239 -11.23 -3.54 22.99
N ASP A 240 -11.13 -2.29 23.46
CA ASP A 240 -12.14 -1.59 24.26
C ASP A 240 -12.79 -0.50 23.41
N TYR A 241 -13.76 -0.91 22.59
CA TYR A 241 -14.50 0.01 21.73
C TYR A 241 -15.28 1.05 22.53
N HIS A 242 -15.96 0.65 23.62
CA HIS A 242 -16.76 1.56 24.42
C HIS A 242 -15.88 2.64 25.08
N GLY A 243 -14.73 2.27 25.63
CA GLY A 243 -13.77 3.21 26.18
C GLY A 243 -13.21 4.17 25.13
N LEU A 244 -12.91 3.66 23.93
CA LEU A 244 -12.46 4.49 22.80
C LEU A 244 -13.55 5.48 22.35
N HIS A 245 -14.79 5.01 22.18
CA HIS A 245 -15.92 5.85 21.82
C HIS A 245 -16.19 6.93 22.87
N SER A 246 -16.17 6.57 24.16
CA SER A 246 -16.30 7.52 25.27
C SER A 246 -15.20 8.60 25.25
N ALA A 247 -13.99 8.23 24.84
CA ALA A 247 -12.91 9.20 24.65
C ALA A 247 -13.19 10.13 23.46
N PHE A 248 -13.72 9.62 22.35
CA PHE A 248 -14.14 10.46 21.22
C PHE A 248 -15.26 11.44 21.58
N GLU A 249 -16.23 11.03 22.41
CA GLU A 249 -17.28 11.93 22.92
C GLU A 249 -16.69 13.08 23.73
N LYS A 250 -15.75 12.79 24.64
CA LYS A 250 -15.04 13.82 25.40
C LYS A 250 -14.28 14.79 24.49
N LEU A 251 -13.57 14.27 23.49
CA LEU A 251 -12.84 15.09 22.52
C LEU A 251 -13.79 15.96 21.68
N SER A 252 -15.02 15.49 21.46
CA SER A 252 -16.04 16.17 20.67
C SER A 252 -16.87 17.18 21.47
N SER A 253 -16.63 17.30 22.78
CA SER A 253 -17.30 18.29 23.64
C SER A 253 -17.01 19.73 23.17
N PRO A 254 -17.84 20.73 23.54
CA PRO A 254 -17.64 22.13 23.14
C PRO A 254 -16.25 22.68 23.46
N GLU A 255 -15.65 22.22 24.56
CA GLU A 255 -14.28 22.56 24.96
C GLU A 255 -13.24 22.05 23.94
N GLY A 256 -13.53 20.93 23.26
CA GLY A 256 -12.72 20.33 22.19
C GLY A 256 -13.02 20.83 20.77
N GLN A 257 -13.98 21.74 20.55
CA GLN A 257 -14.33 22.29 19.23
C GLN A 257 -13.34 23.38 18.76
N ALA A 258 -12.09 23.00 18.53
CA ALA A 258 -11.04 23.91 18.09
C ALA A 258 -11.31 24.55 16.71
N VAL A 259 -11.95 23.80 15.81
CA VAL A 259 -12.26 24.26 14.46
C VAL A 259 -13.27 25.43 14.47
N SER A 260 -14.31 25.36 15.32
CA SER A 260 -15.29 26.44 15.45
C SER A 260 -14.62 27.73 15.93
N ARG A 261 -13.67 27.64 16.87
CA ARG A 261 -12.89 28.80 17.35
C ARG A 261 -12.07 29.46 16.24
N ILE A 262 -11.58 28.69 15.26
CA ILE A 262 -10.87 29.24 14.10
C ILE A 262 -11.83 30.09 13.26
N PHE A 263 -13.04 29.61 12.98
CA PHE A 263 -14.04 30.38 12.24
C PHE A 263 -14.51 31.61 13.02
N ASP A 264 -14.83 31.46 14.31
CA ASP A 264 -15.30 32.54 15.17
C ASP A 264 -14.26 33.65 15.36
N SER A 265 -12.97 33.30 15.30
CA SER A 265 -11.87 34.28 15.38
C SER A 265 -11.82 35.26 14.20
N GLY A 266 -12.44 34.89 13.07
CA GLY A 266 -12.34 35.65 11.83
C GLY A 266 -10.96 35.60 11.18
N VAL A 267 -10.02 34.75 11.63
CA VAL A 267 -8.65 34.66 11.08
C VAL A 267 -8.62 34.26 9.60
N LEU A 268 -9.71 33.66 9.10
CA LEU A 268 -9.87 33.30 7.69
C LEU A 268 -10.70 34.32 6.91
N LYS A 269 -11.32 35.31 7.56
CA LYS A 269 -12.18 36.30 6.89
C LYS A 269 -11.32 37.19 5.99
N GLY A 270 -11.73 37.35 4.73
CA GLY A 270 -10.97 38.13 3.75
C GLY A 270 -10.36 37.29 2.63
N ILE A 271 -10.29 35.97 2.80
CA ILE A 271 -9.70 35.10 1.79
C ILE A 271 -10.53 35.13 0.51
N SER A 272 -9.88 35.37 -0.62
CA SER A 272 -10.55 35.34 -1.92
C SER A 272 -10.82 33.90 -2.38
N LEU A 273 -11.95 33.68 -3.05
CA LEU A 273 -12.28 32.41 -3.67
C LEU A 273 -11.26 32.02 -4.74
N GLU A 274 -10.66 33.00 -5.43
CA GLU A 274 -9.59 32.78 -6.39
C GLU A 274 -8.33 32.22 -5.72
N ASP A 275 -7.89 32.79 -4.59
CA ASP A 275 -6.74 32.31 -3.85
C ASP A 275 -6.97 30.89 -3.31
N ILE A 276 -8.19 30.59 -2.84
CA ILE A 276 -8.56 29.22 -2.40
C ILE A 276 -8.45 28.24 -3.58
N LYS A 277 -8.99 28.60 -4.75
CA LYS A 277 -8.90 27.76 -5.96
C LYS A 277 -7.46 27.58 -6.40
N HIS A 278 -6.65 28.63 -6.34
CA HIS A 278 -5.24 28.59 -6.71
C HIS A 278 -4.44 27.70 -5.77
N ALA A 279 -4.60 27.88 -4.46
CA ALA A 279 -3.97 27.05 -3.44
C ALA A 279 -4.36 25.57 -3.58
N GLY A 280 -5.63 25.31 -3.91
CA GLY A 280 -6.09 23.96 -4.22
C GLY A 280 -5.32 23.31 -5.37
N LYS A 281 -5.06 24.04 -6.46
CA LYS A 281 -4.27 23.54 -7.61
C LYS A 281 -2.79 23.33 -7.30
N CYS A 282 -2.25 24.11 -6.36
CA CYS A 282 -0.84 24.06 -5.98
C CYS A 282 -0.59 23.17 -4.75
N MET A 283 -1.62 22.51 -4.23
CA MET A 283 -1.51 21.70 -3.02
C MET A 283 -0.71 20.43 -3.30
N GLU A 284 0.33 20.20 -2.49
CA GLU A 284 1.18 19.01 -2.64
C GLU A 284 0.50 17.79 -2.01
N LEU A 285 -0.09 16.96 -2.86
CA LEU A 285 -0.65 15.67 -2.45
C LEU A 285 0.47 14.65 -2.20
N HIS A 286 0.25 13.73 -1.26
CA HIS A 286 1.14 12.60 -1.04
C HIS A 286 1.32 11.79 -2.33
N ASN A 287 2.54 11.30 -2.56
CA ASN A 287 2.86 10.51 -3.75
C ASN A 287 1.90 9.30 -3.92
N GLY A 288 1.33 9.15 -5.12
CA GLY A 288 0.33 8.14 -5.46
C GLY A 288 -1.12 8.48 -5.09
N CYS A 289 -1.37 9.55 -4.30
CA CYS A 289 -2.72 9.93 -3.87
C CYS A 289 -3.62 10.32 -5.05
N LEU A 290 -3.15 11.22 -5.92
CA LEU A 290 -3.93 11.69 -7.06
C LEU A 290 -4.22 10.55 -8.04
N ASN A 291 -3.18 9.80 -8.43
CA ASN A 291 -3.29 8.67 -9.34
C ASN A 291 -4.30 7.63 -8.85
N PHE A 292 -4.28 7.31 -7.56
CA PHE A 292 -5.24 6.39 -6.95
C PHE A 292 -6.69 6.87 -7.12
N PHE A 293 -6.96 8.14 -6.84
CA PHE A 293 -8.28 8.72 -6.98
C PHE A 293 -8.75 8.84 -8.43
N GLU A 294 -7.86 9.18 -9.36
CA GLU A 294 -8.17 9.21 -10.79
C GLU A 294 -8.57 7.82 -11.30
N LYS A 295 -7.81 6.78 -10.92
CA LYS A 295 -8.15 5.39 -11.28
C LYS A 295 -9.49 4.95 -10.71
N ILE A 296 -9.79 5.35 -9.48
CA ILE A 296 -11.08 5.05 -8.84
C ILE A 296 -12.23 5.82 -9.48
N ALA A 297 -12.04 7.09 -9.85
CA ALA A 297 -13.10 7.89 -10.46
C ALA A 297 -13.60 7.30 -11.79
N LEU A 298 -12.73 6.58 -12.49
CA LEU A 298 -13.05 5.86 -13.72
C LEU A 298 -13.76 4.52 -13.47
N SER A 299 -13.85 4.06 -12.22
CA SER A 299 -14.43 2.78 -11.85
C SER A 299 -15.93 2.91 -11.53
N SER A 300 -16.78 2.28 -12.35
CA SER A 300 -18.24 2.33 -12.20
C SER A 300 -18.80 1.58 -10.98
N ASN A 301 -18.02 0.66 -10.39
CA ASN A 301 -18.52 -0.25 -9.33
C ASN A 301 -17.99 0.11 -7.94
N LEU A 302 -17.20 1.19 -7.81
CA LEU A 302 -16.82 1.73 -6.52
C LEU A 302 -17.77 2.85 -6.11
N ALA A 303 -18.58 2.63 -5.08
CA ALA A 303 -19.32 3.70 -4.45
C ALA A 303 -18.34 4.52 -3.59
N LEU A 304 -17.60 5.44 -4.22
CA LEU A 304 -16.73 6.36 -3.49
C LEU A 304 -17.60 7.27 -2.62
N CYS A 305 -17.71 6.91 -1.34
CA CYS A 305 -18.50 7.64 -0.37
C CYS A 305 -17.63 8.67 0.35
N LYS A 306 -17.15 9.57 -0.49
CA LYS A 306 -16.63 10.89 -0.16
C LYS A 306 -15.21 10.97 0.41
N VAL A 307 -14.38 11.76 -0.27
CA VAL A 307 -13.17 12.33 0.32
C VAL A 307 -13.63 13.54 1.13
N LEU A 308 -13.19 13.66 2.37
CA LEU A 308 -13.60 14.76 3.24
C LEU A 308 -12.73 16.00 2.97
N VAL A 309 -13.00 16.76 1.90
CA VAL A 309 -12.22 17.96 1.54
C VAL A 309 -13.09 19.12 1.10
N MET A 310 -12.55 20.33 1.24
CA MET A 310 -12.93 21.46 0.41
C MET A 310 -12.85 21.08 -1.09
N ARG A 311 -13.77 21.61 -1.89
CA ARG A 311 -13.83 21.41 -3.35
C ARG A 311 -12.57 22.02 -4.00
N ILE A 312 -11.48 21.26 -3.97
CA ILE A 312 -10.16 21.64 -4.48
C ILE A 312 -10.06 21.12 -5.92
N GLY A 313 -9.83 22.04 -6.85
CA GLY A 313 -9.84 21.76 -8.29
C GLY A 313 -8.88 20.62 -8.67
N GLY A 314 -9.38 19.68 -9.47
CA GLY A 314 -8.66 18.48 -9.91
C GLY A 314 -9.40 17.16 -9.63
N LEU A 315 -10.35 17.17 -8.69
CA LEU A 315 -11.14 15.99 -8.30
C LEU A 315 -12.64 16.14 -8.61
N ASP A 316 -12.98 16.82 -9.70
CA ASP A 316 -14.39 17.12 -10.07
C ASP A 316 -15.27 15.87 -10.26
N MET A 317 -14.65 14.69 -10.41
CA MET A 317 -15.32 13.40 -10.57
C MET A 317 -15.59 12.67 -9.24
N LEU A 318 -15.03 13.13 -8.11
CA LEU A 318 -15.28 12.53 -6.81
C LEU A 318 -16.41 13.27 -6.08
N LYS A 319 -17.22 12.52 -5.33
CA LYS A 319 -18.06 13.15 -4.30
C LYS A 319 -17.12 13.62 -3.20
N VAL A 320 -17.17 14.89 -2.83
CA VAL A 320 -16.34 15.46 -1.77
C VAL A 320 -17.27 16.08 -0.74
N ASP A 321 -17.06 15.79 0.54
CA ASP A 321 -17.80 16.41 1.65
C ASP A 321 -16.90 17.38 2.40
N GLY A 322 -17.38 18.59 2.65
CA GLY A 322 -16.57 19.60 3.32
C GLY A 322 -17.42 20.76 3.82
N ASN A 323 -16.74 21.71 4.45
CA ASN A 323 -17.36 22.94 4.90
C ASN A 323 -17.84 23.77 3.70
N GLU A 324 -18.97 24.46 3.88
CA GLU A 324 -19.51 25.41 2.90
C GLU A 324 -19.41 26.82 3.46
N PHE A 325 -18.94 27.74 2.62
CA PHE A 325 -18.58 29.10 3.00
C PHE A 325 -19.47 30.11 2.29
N SER A 326 -19.80 31.20 2.99
CA SER A 326 -20.53 32.35 2.45
C SER A 326 -19.55 33.37 1.87
N TYR A 327 -19.78 33.79 0.63
CA TYR A 327 -18.93 34.75 -0.10
C TYR A 327 -19.70 36.01 -0.46
N ALA A 328 -19.05 37.17 -0.35
CA ALA A 328 -19.51 38.45 -0.87
C ALA A 328 -18.42 39.00 -1.79
N ASP A 329 -18.77 39.34 -3.04
CA ASP A 329 -17.80 39.76 -4.07
C ASP A 329 -16.60 38.80 -4.20
N GLU A 330 -16.89 37.49 -4.16
CA GLU A 330 -15.88 36.41 -4.17
C GLU A 330 -14.92 36.38 -2.97
N ILE A 331 -15.18 37.16 -1.92
CA ILE A 331 -14.40 37.19 -0.68
C ILE A 331 -15.15 36.46 0.42
N PHE A 332 -14.45 35.59 1.16
CA PHE A 332 -15.04 34.87 2.28
C PHE A 332 -15.45 35.85 3.39
N THR A 333 -16.73 35.82 3.73
CA THR A 333 -17.36 36.76 4.69
C THR A 333 -17.01 36.48 6.15
N GLY A 334 -16.48 35.29 6.44
CA GLY A 334 -16.33 34.74 7.79
C GLY A 334 -17.48 33.81 8.19
N GLU A 335 -18.58 33.77 7.44
CA GLU A 335 -19.74 32.92 7.74
C GLU A 335 -19.61 31.55 7.07
N VAL A 336 -19.63 30.49 7.88
CA VAL A 336 -19.66 29.10 7.42
C VAL A 336 -21.10 28.60 7.41
N THR A 337 -21.68 28.42 6.21
CA THR A 337 -23.08 28.03 6.03
C THR A 337 -23.33 26.55 6.35
N ARG A 338 -22.29 25.72 6.22
CA ARG A 338 -22.32 24.32 6.64
C ARG A 338 -20.96 23.90 7.20
N GLN A 339 -20.99 23.33 8.39
CA GLN A 339 -19.82 22.75 9.05
C GLN A 339 -19.88 21.23 8.94
N ALA A 340 -19.07 20.64 8.07
CA ALA A 340 -19.09 19.19 7.83
C ALA A 340 -18.22 18.46 8.86
N HIS A 341 -18.86 17.55 9.62
CA HIS A 341 -18.21 16.52 10.44
C HIS A 341 -16.99 16.99 11.26
N GLN A 342 -17.12 18.12 11.95
CA GLN A 342 -16.00 18.79 12.64
C GLN A 342 -15.43 18.02 13.83
N SER A 343 -16.19 17.07 14.38
CA SER A 343 -15.78 16.25 15.51
C SER A 343 -15.56 14.81 15.09
N VAL A 344 -14.77 14.08 15.88
CA VAL A 344 -14.53 12.64 15.63
C VAL A 344 -15.83 11.86 15.69
N ILE A 345 -16.73 12.20 16.63
CA ILE A 345 -18.07 11.58 16.70
C ILE A 345 -18.90 11.91 15.47
N ALA A 346 -18.93 13.15 15.01
CA ALA A 346 -19.68 13.52 13.81
C ALA A 346 -19.15 12.82 12.54
N LYS A 347 -17.86 12.46 12.49
CA LYS A 347 -17.29 11.62 11.41
C LYS A 347 -17.74 10.16 11.54
N VAL A 348 -17.80 9.62 12.76
CA VAL A 348 -18.30 8.25 13.02
C VAL A 348 -19.78 8.13 12.68
N GLU A 349 -20.62 9.04 13.17
CA GLU A 349 -22.06 9.07 12.87
C GLU A 349 -22.32 9.18 11.36
N TYR A 350 -21.59 10.07 10.69
CA TYR A 350 -21.70 10.20 9.24
C TYR A 350 -21.31 8.93 8.48
N PHE A 351 -20.25 8.28 8.93
CA PHE A 351 -19.82 7.01 8.39
C PHE A 351 -20.92 5.95 8.54
N GLU A 352 -21.50 5.82 9.73
CA GLU A 352 -22.57 4.87 10.03
C GLU A 352 -23.83 5.17 9.21
N ASP A 353 -24.25 6.44 9.12
CA ASP A 353 -25.37 6.89 8.30
C ASP A 353 -25.16 6.54 6.81
N MET A 354 -23.94 6.72 6.30
CA MET A 354 -23.61 6.37 4.92
C MET A 354 -23.60 4.87 4.68
N VAL A 355 -23.10 4.08 5.62
CA VAL A 355 -23.17 2.61 5.56
C VAL A 355 -24.64 2.16 5.50
N VAL A 356 -25.49 2.67 6.40
CA VAL A 356 -26.93 2.34 6.47
C VAL A 356 -27.67 2.77 5.19
N LYS A 357 -27.46 4.01 4.74
CA LYS A 357 -28.12 4.54 3.53
C LYS A 357 -27.80 3.71 2.29
N ASN A 358 -26.56 3.26 2.15
CA ASN A 358 -26.15 2.46 1.01
C ASN A 358 -26.51 0.97 1.16
N ALA A 359 -26.98 0.52 2.33
CA ALA A 359 -27.43 -0.85 2.57
C ALA A 359 -28.93 -1.08 2.26
N HIS A 360 -29.74 -0.02 2.08
CA HIS A 360 -31.21 -0.12 2.01
C HIS A 360 -31.83 -0.23 0.61
N GLU A 361 -31.11 0.14 -0.45
CA GLU A 361 -31.45 -0.34 -1.80
C GLU A 361 -30.93 -1.79 -1.90
N HIS A 362 -31.43 -2.66 -2.78
CA HIS A 362 -30.98 -4.06 -2.89
C HIS A 362 -29.50 -4.13 -3.30
N VAL A 363 -28.64 -3.89 -2.31
CA VAL A 363 -27.29 -3.43 -2.52
C VAL A 363 -26.38 -4.26 -1.63
N PRO A 364 -25.28 -4.70 -2.22
CA PRO A 364 -24.18 -5.34 -1.55
C PRO A 364 -23.73 -4.89 -0.15
N ILE A 365 -23.11 -5.81 0.61
CA ILE A 365 -22.49 -5.54 1.92
C ILE A 365 -21.41 -4.45 1.78
N PRO A 366 -21.59 -3.27 2.42
CA PRO A 366 -20.64 -2.17 2.30
C PRO A 366 -19.36 -2.49 3.07
N ARG A 367 -18.23 -2.63 2.36
CA ARG A 367 -16.90 -2.72 2.99
C ARG A 367 -16.29 -1.34 3.16
N SER A 368 -15.67 -1.07 4.30
CA SER A 368 -15.40 0.30 4.74
C SER A 368 -14.02 0.51 5.40
N VAL A 369 -13.53 1.76 5.48
CA VAL A 369 -12.19 2.13 6.04
C VAL A 369 -12.29 3.18 7.17
N PHE A 370 -12.17 2.76 8.42
CA PHE A 370 -12.17 3.48 9.71
C PHE A 370 -12.03 2.47 10.86
N VAL A 371 -11.94 2.89 12.13
CA VAL A 371 -11.89 1.96 13.29
C VAL A 371 -13.17 1.10 13.40
N THR A 372 -14.31 1.64 12.94
CA THR A 372 -15.62 0.97 12.88
C THR A 372 -15.84 0.19 11.58
N ALA A 373 -14.82 0.12 10.74
CA ALA A 373 -14.96 -0.33 9.37
C ALA A 373 -14.37 -1.72 9.17
N ASP A 374 -14.72 -2.37 8.07
CA ASP A 374 -14.23 -3.74 7.78
C ASP A 374 -12.71 -3.79 7.65
N ILE A 375 -12.10 -2.69 7.20
CA ILE A 375 -10.66 -2.57 6.96
C ILE A 375 -10.18 -1.17 7.31
N GLY A 376 -9.84 -0.90 8.57
CA GLY A 376 -9.22 0.38 8.94
C GLY A 376 -7.77 0.49 8.46
N ILE A 377 -7.43 1.55 7.72
CA ILE A 377 -6.06 1.81 7.21
C ILE A 377 -5.52 3.10 7.83
N VAL A 378 -4.26 3.09 8.23
CA VAL A 378 -3.51 4.23 8.75
C VAL A 378 -2.27 4.44 7.88
N ILE A 379 -2.12 5.65 7.31
CA ILE A 379 -0.93 6.02 6.56
C ILE A 379 0.16 6.48 7.52
N GLY A 380 1.37 5.95 7.33
CA GLY A 380 2.55 6.32 8.09
C GLY A 380 2.67 5.63 9.46
N SER A 381 3.52 6.20 10.31
CA SER A 381 3.88 5.63 11.61
C SER A 381 3.84 6.69 12.72
N ASN A 382 2.65 7.22 12.97
CA ASN A 382 2.46 8.18 14.06
C ASN A 382 2.57 7.46 15.43
N LYS A 383 3.71 7.62 16.11
CA LYS A 383 3.98 7.00 17.42
C LYS A 383 2.96 7.38 18.49
N SER A 384 2.41 8.60 18.43
CA SER A 384 1.38 9.05 19.36
C SER A 384 0.08 8.31 19.15
N LEU A 385 -0.37 8.20 17.90
CA LEU A 385 -1.57 7.44 17.52
C LEU A 385 -1.42 5.96 17.92
N ILE A 386 -0.29 5.34 17.59
CA ILE A 386 -0.02 3.93 17.96
C ILE A 386 -0.06 3.75 19.48
N LYS A 387 0.55 4.68 20.24
CA LYS A 387 0.56 4.63 21.70
C LYS A 387 -0.85 4.73 22.29
N VAL A 388 -1.67 5.66 21.80
CA VAL A 388 -3.06 5.83 22.26
C VAL A 388 -3.93 4.66 21.81
N GLY A 389 -3.84 4.22 20.57
CA GLY A 389 -4.60 3.06 20.08
C GLY A 389 -4.28 1.79 20.87
N ASN A 390 -3.00 1.51 21.13
CA ASN A 390 -2.57 0.39 21.98
C ASN A 390 -3.11 0.50 23.42
N HIS A 391 -3.42 1.71 23.91
CA HIS A 391 -4.04 1.90 25.22
C HIS A 391 -5.46 1.31 25.27
N PHE A 392 -6.19 1.41 24.16
CA PHE A 392 -7.54 0.84 23.98
C PHE A 392 -7.53 -0.58 23.39
N GLY A 393 -6.37 -1.24 23.35
CA GLY A 393 -6.25 -2.60 22.81
C GLY A 393 -6.33 -2.69 21.28
N ILE A 394 -6.16 -1.58 20.56
CA ILE A 394 -6.00 -1.60 19.10
C ILE A 394 -4.66 -2.24 18.74
N THR A 395 -4.65 -3.11 17.75
CA THR A 395 -3.45 -3.71 17.17
C THR A 395 -3.14 -3.08 15.81
N PHE A 396 -1.91 -2.62 15.62
CA PHE A 396 -1.43 -2.08 14.35
C PHE A 396 -0.63 -3.15 13.60
N VAL A 397 -1.05 -3.47 12.38
CA VAL A 397 -0.44 -4.54 11.56
C VAL A 397 -0.07 -3.97 10.19
N PRO A 398 1.14 -4.21 9.65
CA PRO A 398 1.44 -3.84 8.26
C PRO A 398 0.40 -4.44 7.31
N LEU A 399 -0.19 -3.62 6.42
CA LEU A 399 -1.30 -4.02 5.57
C LEU A 399 -1.02 -5.33 4.84
N TYR A 400 0.12 -5.41 4.13
CA TYR A 400 0.53 -6.62 3.41
C TYR A 400 0.56 -7.86 4.32
N ALA A 401 1.17 -7.75 5.51
CA ALA A 401 1.27 -8.88 6.44
C ALA A 401 -0.11 -9.31 6.96
N GLY A 402 -0.99 -8.33 7.23
CA GLY A 402 -2.38 -8.55 7.59
C GLY A 402 -3.15 -9.30 6.49
N VAL A 403 -3.05 -8.82 5.26
CA VAL A 403 -3.73 -9.44 4.10
C VAL A 403 -3.29 -10.87 3.88
N VAL A 404 -1.98 -11.16 3.92
CA VAL A 404 -1.49 -12.53 3.77
C VAL A 404 -2.01 -13.43 4.88
N LYS A 405 -2.08 -12.94 6.11
CA LYS A 405 -2.60 -13.71 7.24
C LYS A 405 -4.08 -14.03 7.05
N GLU A 406 -4.91 -13.03 6.73
CA GLU A 406 -6.33 -13.25 6.59
C GLU A 406 -6.67 -14.09 5.34
N GLN A 407 -5.93 -13.94 4.24
CA GLN A 407 -6.07 -14.80 3.06
C GLN A 407 -5.72 -16.28 3.36
N LYS A 408 -4.71 -16.53 4.20
CA LYS A 408 -4.41 -17.91 4.65
C LYS A 408 -5.55 -18.47 5.50
N ASN A 409 -6.06 -17.68 6.46
CA ASN A 409 -7.20 -18.08 7.27
C ASN A 409 -8.43 -18.45 6.41
N CYS A 410 -8.71 -17.67 5.36
CA CYS A 410 -9.78 -17.95 4.40
C CYS A 410 -9.59 -19.30 3.70
N LEU A 411 -8.38 -19.59 3.23
CA LEU A 411 -8.05 -20.86 2.57
C LEU A 411 -8.18 -22.06 3.53
N ASP A 412 -7.77 -21.88 4.78
CA ASP A 412 -7.77 -22.96 5.78
C ASP A 412 -9.18 -23.25 6.34
N THR A 413 -10.02 -22.23 6.46
CA THR A 413 -11.36 -22.34 7.08
C THR A 413 -12.51 -22.47 6.07
N GLY A 414 -12.29 -22.06 4.82
CA GLY A 414 -13.33 -21.94 3.80
C GLY A 414 -14.33 -20.79 4.06
N ASP A 415 -14.11 -19.94 5.07
CA ASP A 415 -14.94 -18.76 5.33
C ASP A 415 -14.64 -17.66 4.29
N PRO A 416 -15.62 -17.26 3.45
CA PRO A 416 -15.41 -16.22 2.46
C PRO A 416 -15.26 -14.82 3.09
N VAL A 417 -15.66 -14.63 4.36
CA VAL A 417 -15.58 -13.34 5.06
C VAL A 417 -14.25 -13.20 5.79
N VAL A 418 -13.31 -12.61 5.07
CA VAL A 418 -11.90 -12.48 5.48
C VAL A 418 -11.67 -11.29 6.43
N TRP A 419 -12.46 -10.23 6.30
CA TRP A 419 -12.25 -8.97 7.01
C TRP A 419 -13.45 -8.68 7.92
N ARG A 420 -13.21 -8.62 9.23
CA ARG A 420 -14.23 -8.32 10.27
C ARG A 420 -13.80 -7.11 11.11
N GLY A 421 -13.33 -6.06 10.44
CA GLY A 421 -12.50 -5.00 11.01
C GLY A 421 -13.01 -4.41 12.32
N SER A 422 -14.30 -4.06 12.42
CA SER A 422 -14.88 -3.36 13.59
C SER A 422 -14.86 -4.17 14.90
N ILE A 423 -14.89 -5.51 14.83
CA ILE A 423 -14.92 -6.38 16.02
C ILE A 423 -13.50 -6.75 16.48
N SER A 424 -12.52 -6.67 15.57
CA SER A 424 -11.17 -7.21 15.79
C SER A 424 -10.20 -6.24 16.47
N GLY A 425 -10.51 -4.93 16.49
CA GLY A 425 -9.59 -3.91 16.98
C GLY A 425 -8.28 -3.84 16.20
N THR A 426 -8.26 -4.26 14.93
CA THR A 426 -7.06 -4.26 14.09
C THR A 426 -7.10 -3.09 13.10
N LEU A 427 -6.02 -2.30 13.08
CA LEU A 427 -5.77 -1.28 12.06
C LEU A 427 -4.56 -1.66 11.22
N TYR A 428 -4.67 -1.47 9.92
CA TYR A 428 -3.61 -1.78 8.97
C TYR A 428 -2.76 -0.56 8.67
N THR A 429 -1.45 -0.67 8.82
CA THR A 429 -0.53 0.43 8.54
C THR A 429 0.08 0.30 7.15
N VAL A 430 0.18 1.40 6.42
CA VAL A 430 0.86 1.50 5.12
C VAL A 430 1.90 2.61 5.13
N THR A 431 2.90 2.54 4.26
CA THR A 431 3.89 3.64 4.10
C THR A 431 3.42 4.74 3.15
N GLY A 432 2.44 4.48 2.29
CA GLY A 432 1.89 5.47 1.38
C GLY A 432 0.77 4.93 0.49
N TRP A 433 0.28 5.79 -0.42
CA TRP A 433 -0.87 5.51 -1.29
C TRP A 433 -0.64 4.38 -2.29
N ILE A 434 0.61 4.13 -2.70
CA ILE A 434 0.94 3.02 -3.62
C ILE A 434 0.57 1.66 -3.01
N GLU A 435 0.75 1.48 -1.69
CA GLU A 435 0.33 0.24 -1.02
C GLU A 435 -1.20 0.11 -0.97
N ILE A 436 -1.91 1.23 -0.78
CA ILE A 436 -3.38 1.28 -0.78
C ILE A 436 -3.91 0.95 -2.18
N GLU A 437 -3.32 1.53 -3.21
CA GLU A 437 -3.66 1.27 -4.61
C GLU A 437 -3.47 -0.22 -4.94
N ALA A 438 -2.29 -0.76 -4.66
CA ALA A 438 -1.97 -2.16 -4.90
C ALA A 438 -2.91 -3.12 -4.15
N PHE A 439 -3.36 -2.72 -2.95
CA PHE A 439 -4.28 -3.50 -2.14
C PHE A 439 -5.74 -3.42 -2.63
N ILE A 440 -6.20 -2.23 -3.04
CA ILE A 440 -7.60 -2.02 -3.43
C ILE A 440 -7.79 -2.42 -4.89
N LEU A 441 -7.04 -1.81 -5.81
CA LEU A 441 -7.20 -1.95 -7.26
C LEU A 441 -6.34 -3.07 -7.84
N GLY A 442 -5.21 -3.35 -7.20
CA GLY A 442 -4.16 -4.19 -7.78
C GLY A 442 -3.12 -3.35 -8.49
N ARG A 443 -2.06 -3.99 -8.97
CA ARG A 443 -1.05 -3.31 -9.77
C ARG A 443 -1.41 -3.44 -11.25
N ASP A 444 -1.67 -2.31 -11.91
CA ASP A 444 -1.59 -2.25 -13.37
C ASP A 444 -0.13 -2.44 -13.77
N LEU A 445 0.19 -3.62 -14.29
CA LEU A 445 1.52 -3.92 -14.83
C LEU A 445 1.76 -3.35 -16.23
N VAL A 446 0.85 -2.51 -16.74
CA VAL A 446 0.78 -2.19 -18.17
C VAL A 446 1.35 -0.81 -18.53
N ASN A 447 1.46 0.14 -17.60
CA ASN A 447 1.86 1.52 -17.97
C ASN A 447 2.85 2.13 -16.99
N GLU A 448 4.10 1.66 -17.00
CA GLU A 448 5.23 2.57 -16.77
C GLU A 448 5.98 2.67 -18.10
N GLU A 449 6.03 3.89 -18.62
CA GLU A 449 6.56 4.27 -19.93
C GLU A 449 7.99 3.73 -20.15
N LEU A 450 8.15 3.14 -21.34
CA LEU A 450 9.43 2.83 -22.00
C LEU A 450 10.08 4.10 -22.57
#